data_AF-A0A6N8YXQ4-F1
#
_entry.id   AF-A0A6N8YXQ4-F1
#
_cell.length_a   1.000
_cell.length_b   1.000
_cell.length_c   1.000
_cell.angle_alpha   90.00
_cell.angle_beta   90.00
_cell.angle_gamma   90.00
#
_symmetry.space_group_name_H-M   'P 1'
#
loop_
_entity.id
_entity.type
_entity.pdbx_description
1 polymer ?
#
loop_
_entity_poly.entity_id
_entity_poly.type
_entity_poly.pdbx_seq_one_letter_code
_entity_poly.pdbx_strand_id
1 'polypeptide(L)'
;MNDLIDNQSHYALARMRFLDPSPERMREPSIPGATMLGDGGENLPSVLEAICADSIRERNLMSWLQELTPMDVKDFDFPRDPSGRVHLHIVERNGRKVSAYSASDGTLRFLGILAALLNASEGGLYFFEEIDNGIHPNRLWLLLDLIEQQTTEGNIQVVTTTHSPALLAWMSDTAFENTSVVYRDQYWADSVIRPIAGLYNLRELRESKGLERLLTSGWFETAMKFSEGDSDSDHLDDDEDDWEQGVLE
;
A
#
# COMPACT_ATOMS: atom_id res chain seq x y z
N MET A 1 15.81 24.71 16.85
CA MET A 1 15.30 23.32 16.80
C MET A 1 13.94 23.27 16.11
N ASN A 2 13.02 24.19 16.40
CA ASN A 2 11.75 24.33 15.65
C ASN A 2 11.96 24.68 14.16
N ASP A 3 12.88 25.58 13.80
CA ASP A 3 13.09 25.97 12.38
C ASP A 3 13.68 24.86 11.48
N LEU A 4 14.32 23.83 12.07
CA LEU A 4 14.86 22.69 11.33
C LEU A 4 13.77 21.64 11.04
N ILE A 5 12.86 21.44 12.00
CA ILE A 5 11.71 20.54 11.86
C ILE A 5 10.72 21.13 10.85
N ASP A 6 10.44 22.44 10.94
CA ASP A 6 9.47 23.13 10.08
C ASP A 6 9.90 23.09 8.60
N ASN A 7 11.20 23.24 8.33
CA ASN A 7 11.74 23.18 6.98
C ASN A 7 11.70 21.75 6.42
N GLN A 8 12.07 20.72 7.21
CA GLN A 8 12.00 19.32 6.78
C GLN A 8 10.56 18.86 6.52
N SER A 9 9.60 19.25 7.36
CA SER A 9 8.18 18.95 7.13
C SER A 9 7.67 19.60 5.84
N HIS A 10 8.03 20.86 5.58
CA HIS A 10 7.68 21.53 4.33
C HIS A 10 8.27 20.84 3.08
N TYR A 11 9.53 20.39 3.15
CA TYR A 11 10.17 19.68 2.04
C TYR A 11 9.54 18.30 1.79
N ALA A 12 9.17 17.58 2.85
CA ALA A 12 8.49 16.29 2.73
C ALA A 12 7.08 16.44 2.11
N LEU A 13 6.30 17.43 2.57
CA LEU A 13 4.96 17.71 2.03
C LEU A 13 5.01 18.14 0.56
N ALA A 14 6.02 18.93 0.15
CA ALA A 14 6.18 19.35 -1.24
C ALA A 14 6.52 18.20 -2.20
N ARG A 15 7.03 17.08 -1.68
CA ARG A 15 7.38 15.87 -2.43
C ARG A 15 6.41 14.72 -2.18
N MET A 16 5.30 15.00 -1.51
CA MET A 16 4.27 14.02 -1.24
C MET A 16 3.54 13.66 -2.53
N ARG A 17 3.34 12.37 -2.77
CA ARG A 17 2.58 11.84 -3.91
C ARG A 17 1.51 10.88 -3.41
N PHE A 18 0.28 11.08 -3.87
CA PHE A 18 -0.83 10.16 -3.64
C PHE A 18 -1.04 9.35 -4.92
N LEU A 19 -0.77 8.06 -4.84
CA LEU A 19 -0.79 7.15 -5.96
C LEU A 19 -1.96 6.19 -5.83
N ASP A 20 -2.85 6.24 -6.82
CA ASP A 20 -3.93 5.28 -7.04
C ASP A 20 -3.86 4.81 -8.52
N PRO A 21 -2.94 3.88 -8.84
CA PRO A 21 -2.69 3.47 -10.22
C PRO A 21 -3.94 2.85 -10.84
N SER A 22 -4.53 3.52 -11.82
CA SER A 22 -5.71 3.05 -12.55
C SER A 22 -5.32 2.39 -13.86
N PRO A 23 -5.59 1.09 -14.07
CA PRO A 23 -5.32 0.40 -15.33
C PRO A 23 -5.85 1.11 -16.56
N GLU A 24 -7.01 1.76 -16.46
CA GLU A 24 -7.61 2.52 -17.57
C GLU A 24 -6.68 3.64 -18.04
N ARG A 25 -6.17 4.44 -17.10
CA ARG A 25 -5.27 5.58 -17.40
C ARG A 25 -3.89 5.10 -17.83
N MET A 26 -3.45 3.97 -17.28
CA MET A 26 -2.15 3.36 -17.58
C MET A 26 -2.07 2.74 -18.98
N ARG A 27 -3.21 2.42 -19.59
CA ARG A 27 -3.29 1.98 -20.99
C ARG A 27 -3.04 3.10 -21.98
N GLU A 28 -3.18 4.35 -21.56
CA GLU A 28 -3.04 5.48 -22.45
C GLU A 28 -1.59 5.67 -22.89
N PRO A 29 -1.36 6.03 -24.16
CA PRO A 29 -0.04 6.38 -24.62
C PRO A 29 0.41 7.69 -23.98
N SER A 30 1.71 7.94 -23.94
CA SER A 30 2.27 9.07 -23.20
C SER A 30 3.06 10.03 -24.10
N ILE A 31 3.31 11.23 -23.61
CA ILE A 31 4.18 12.18 -24.31
C ILE A 31 5.63 11.74 -24.10
N PRO A 32 6.45 11.62 -25.15
CA PRO A 32 7.85 11.22 -25.03
C PRO A 32 8.63 12.06 -24.03
N GLY A 33 9.51 11.42 -23.27
CA GLY A 33 10.40 12.09 -22.31
C GLY A 33 9.74 12.41 -20.96
N ALA A 34 8.49 12.02 -20.72
CA ALA A 34 7.92 12.08 -19.39
C ALA A 34 8.65 11.12 -18.45
N THR A 35 9.29 11.64 -17.41
CA THR A 35 10.07 10.87 -16.44
C THR A 35 9.36 10.72 -15.10
N MET A 36 8.07 11.01 -15.00
CA MET A 36 7.33 10.90 -13.75
C MET A 36 5.93 10.39 -14.01
N LEU A 37 5.53 9.40 -13.22
CA LEU A 37 4.18 8.84 -13.26
C LEU A 37 3.19 9.89 -12.73
N GLY A 38 2.02 9.98 -13.33
CA GLY A 38 0.90 10.72 -12.74
C GLY A 38 0.32 9.97 -11.53
N ASP A 39 -0.49 10.67 -10.72
CA ASP A 39 -1.09 10.10 -9.51
C ASP A 39 -2.02 8.91 -9.80
N GLY A 40 -2.64 8.89 -10.99
CA GLY A 40 -3.48 7.80 -11.46
C GLY A 40 -2.75 6.76 -12.32
N GLY A 41 -1.41 6.80 -12.40
CA GLY A 41 -0.62 5.91 -13.25
C GLY A 41 -0.38 6.41 -14.68
N GLU A 42 -0.71 7.66 -15.00
CA GLU A 42 -0.47 8.25 -16.31
C GLU A 42 1.03 8.33 -16.63
N ASN A 43 1.34 8.44 -17.92
CA ASN A 43 2.71 8.47 -18.44
C ASN A 43 3.49 7.16 -18.32
N LEU A 44 2.85 6.07 -17.88
CA LEU A 44 3.50 4.77 -17.70
C LEU A 44 4.42 4.37 -18.88
N PRO A 45 4.03 4.48 -20.16
CA PRO A 45 4.92 4.07 -21.25
C PRO A 45 6.24 4.85 -21.30
N SER A 46 6.22 6.18 -21.17
CA SER A 46 7.45 7.00 -21.21
C SER A 46 8.29 6.86 -19.95
N VAL A 47 7.64 6.66 -18.79
CA VAL A 47 8.35 6.42 -17.53
C VAL A 47 9.09 5.09 -17.58
N LEU A 48 8.43 4.02 -18.04
CA LEU A 48 9.07 2.72 -18.23
C LEU A 48 10.17 2.79 -19.29
N GLU A 49 9.98 3.53 -20.38
CA GLU A 49 11.04 3.77 -21.37
C GLU A 49 12.26 4.44 -20.74
N ALA A 50 12.06 5.45 -19.88
CA ALA A 50 13.14 6.13 -19.17
C ALA A 50 13.84 5.25 -18.12
N ILE A 51 13.11 4.30 -17.52
CA ILE A 51 13.66 3.28 -16.62
C ILE A 51 14.51 2.28 -17.42
N CYS A 52 13.99 1.78 -18.55
CA CYS A 52 14.69 0.85 -19.42
C CYS A 52 15.93 1.44 -20.09
N ALA A 53 16.01 2.77 -20.24
CA ALA A 53 17.21 3.44 -20.72
C ALA A 53 18.39 3.38 -19.73
N ASP A 54 18.15 2.99 -18.47
CA ASP A 54 19.15 2.82 -17.43
C ASP A 54 19.31 1.34 -17.08
N SER A 55 20.46 0.76 -17.40
CA SER A 55 20.71 -0.68 -17.24
C SER A 55 20.64 -1.20 -15.79
N ILE A 56 20.76 -0.35 -14.76
CA ILE A 56 20.57 -0.78 -13.36
C ILE A 56 19.08 -0.82 -13.05
N ARG A 57 18.37 0.27 -13.37
CA ARG A 57 16.91 0.36 -13.11
C ARG A 57 16.11 -0.63 -13.94
N GLU A 58 16.50 -0.86 -15.19
CA GLU A 58 15.95 -1.89 -16.07
C GLU A 58 16.08 -3.29 -15.47
N ARG A 59 17.28 -3.65 -14.98
CA ARG A 59 17.50 -4.96 -14.36
C ARG A 59 16.65 -5.16 -13.12
N ASN A 60 16.52 -4.13 -12.27
CA ASN A 60 15.68 -4.18 -11.09
C ASN A 60 14.20 -4.32 -11.48
N LEU A 61 13.73 -3.54 -12.45
CA LEU A 61 12.37 -3.64 -12.99
C LEU A 61 12.07 -5.06 -13.47
N MET A 62 12.96 -5.63 -14.29
CA MET A 62 12.79 -6.96 -14.86
C MET A 62 12.84 -8.07 -13.82
N SER A 63 13.74 -7.97 -12.83
CA SER A 63 13.83 -8.93 -11.72
C SER A 63 12.50 -9.02 -10.97
N TRP A 64 12.00 -7.86 -10.53
CA TRP A 64 10.73 -7.80 -9.81
C TRP A 64 9.56 -8.24 -10.67
N LEU A 65 9.47 -7.80 -11.93
CA LEU A 65 8.38 -8.17 -12.81
C LEU A 65 8.28 -9.67 -13.09
N GLN A 66 9.42 -10.34 -13.26
CA GLN A 66 9.48 -11.79 -13.45
C GLN A 66 9.08 -12.55 -12.18
N GLU A 67 9.43 -12.03 -11.01
CA GLU A 67 9.01 -12.60 -9.73
C GLU A 67 7.54 -12.36 -9.41
N LEU A 68 6.95 -11.25 -9.90
CA LEU A 68 5.61 -10.79 -9.51
C LEU A 68 4.50 -11.09 -10.51
N THR A 69 4.82 -11.32 -11.78
CA THR A 69 3.82 -11.70 -12.78
C THR A 69 3.97 -13.17 -13.21
N PRO A 70 2.88 -13.84 -13.62
CA PRO A 70 2.97 -15.16 -14.24
C PRO A 70 3.46 -15.08 -15.69
N MET A 71 3.64 -13.88 -16.23
CA MET A 71 4.12 -13.68 -17.59
C MET A 71 5.62 -13.89 -17.64
N ASP A 72 6.09 -14.59 -18.67
CA ASP A 72 7.52 -14.75 -18.96
C ASP A 72 8.02 -13.51 -19.70
N VAL A 73 7.93 -12.36 -19.04
CA VAL A 73 8.34 -11.06 -19.60
C VAL A 73 9.85 -11.07 -19.78
N LYS A 74 10.28 -10.77 -21.01
CA LYS A 74 11.69 -10.70 -21.39
C LYS A 74 12.14 -9.26 -21.61
N ASP A 75 11.26 -8.41 -22.10
CA ASP A 75 11.62 -7.04 -22.51
C ASP A 75 10.36 -6.15 -22.61
N PHE A 76 10.56 -4.86 -22.85
CA PHE A 76 9.53 -3.91 -23.23
C PHE A 76 9.81 -3.29 -24.60
N ASP A 77 8.75 -2.90 -25.30
CA ASP A 77 8.83 -2.19 -26.57
C ASP A 77 7.95 -0.94 -26.51
N PHE A 78 8.44 0.16 -27.06
CA PHE A 78 7.87 1.50 -26.88
C PHE A 78 7.55 2.19 -28.21
N PRO A 79 6.67 1.63 -29.06
CA PRO A 79 6.43 2.17 -30.39
C PRO A 79 5.80 3.56 -30.32
N ARG A 80 6.10 4.38 -31.33
CA ARG A 80 5.50 5.71 -31.52
C ARG A 80 4.35 5.62 -32.50
N ASP A 81 3.24 6.29 -32.20
CA ASP A 81 2.16 6.47 -33.16
C ASP A 81 2.43 7.66 -34.11
N PRO A 82 1.59 7.92 -35.14
CA PRO A 82 1.79 9.04 -36.05
C PRO A 82 1.75 10.42 -35.40
N SER A 83 1.18 10.55 -34.19
CA SER A 83 1.20 11.78 -33.39
C SER A 83 2.46 11.91 -32.52
N GLY A 84 3.32 10.88 -32.53
CA GLY A 84 4.56 10.82 -31.76
C GLY A 84 4.38 10.35 -30.32
N ARG A 85 3.18 9.92 -29.90
CA ARG A 85 2.97 9.43 -28.53
C ARG A 85 3.55 8.02 -28.36
N VAL A 86 4.02 7.73 -27.14
CA VAL A 86 4.67 6.48 -26.74
C VAL A 86 3.63 5.48 -26.26
N HIS A 87 3.59 4.31 -26.90
CA HIS A 87 2.78 3.17 -26.47
C HIS A 87 3.64 2.19 -25.68
N LEU A 88 3.01 1.36 -24.85
CA LEU A 88 3.69 0.30 -24.07
C LEU A 88 3.31 -1.07 -24.62
N HIS A 89 4.31 -1.85 -25.01
CA HIS A 89 4.20 -3.27 -25.31
C HIS A 89 5.08 -4.07 -24.34
N ILE A 90 4.51 -5.12 -23.74
CA ILE A 90 5.22 -6.11 -22.94
C ILE A 90 5.65 -7.24 -23.86
N VAL A 91 6.95 -7.53 -23.91
CA VAL A 91 7.52 -8.56 -24.79
C VAL A 91 7.79 -9.83 -23.97
N GLU A 92 7.11 -10.90 -24.33
CA GLU A 92 7.31 -12.22 -23.73
C GLU A 92 8.51 -12.95 -24.35
N ARG A 93 9.07 -13.94 -23.63
CA ARG A 93 10.22 -14.74 -24.10
C ARG A 93 9.97 -15.47 -25.42
N ASN A 94 8.73 -15.84 -25.70
CA ASN A 94 8.31 -16.45 -26.97
C ASN A 94 8.24 -15.44 -28.14
N GLY A 95 8.53 -14.16 -27.90
CA GLY A 95 8.48 -13.07 -28.88
C GLY A 95 7.12 -12.41 -29.05
N ARG A 96 6.08 -12.88 -28.33
CA ARG A 96 4.75 -12.27 -28.34
C ARG A 96 4.81 -10.89 -27.69
N LYS A 97 4.21 -9.90 -28.36
CA LYS A 97 4.04 -8.54 -27.83
C LYS A 97 2.61 -8.35 -27.35
N VAL A 98 2.44 -8.02 -26.08
CA VAL A 98 1.16 -7.72 -25.46
C VAL A 98 1.08 -6.22 -25.27
N SER A 99 0.12 -5.57 -25.94
CA SER A 99 -0.10 -4.13 -25.73
C SER A 99 -0.63 -3.84 -24.33
N ALA A 100 -0.36 -2.64 -23.79
CA ALA A 100 -0.96 -2.22 -22.53
C ALA A 100 -2.49 -2.34 -22.53
N TYR A 101 -3.14 -2.05 -23.66
CA TYR A 101 -4.59 -2.23 -23.84
C TYR A 101 -5.07 -3.66 -23.59
N SER A 102 -4.21 -4.66 -23.85
CA SER A 102 -4.51 -6.09 -23.66
C SER A 102 -3.90 -6.67 -22.38
N ALA A 103 -3.08 -5.91 -21.66
CA ALA A 103 -2.51 -6.34 -20.40
C ALA A 103 -3.60 -6.42 -19.31
N SER A 104 -3.44 -7.38 -18.40
CA SER A 104 -4.35 -7.50 -17.25
C SER A 104 -4.21 -6.30 -16.33
N ASP A 105 -5.31 -5.93 -15.67
CA ASP A 105 -5.33 -4.82 -14.71
C ASP A 105 -4.27 -4.98 -13.61
N GLY A 106 -4.13 -6.19 -13.07
CA GLY A 106 -3.11 -6.48 -12.05
C GLY A 106 -1.68 -6.29 -12.55
N THR A 107 -1.39 -6.62 -13.82
CA THR A 107 -0.07 -6.36 -14.42
C THR A 107 0.18 -4.86 -14.49
N LEU A 108 -0.80 -4.09 -14.95
CA LEU A 108 -0.66 -2.64 -15.08
C LEU A 108 -0.45 -2.01 -13.70
N ARG A 109 -1.35 -2.26 -12.72
CA ARG A 109 -1.21 -1.73 -11.35
C ARG A 109 0.18 -2.01 -10.79
N PHE A 110 0.64 -3.24 -10.95
CA PHE A 110 1.96 -3.65 -10.50
C PHE A 110 3.10 -2.88 -11.18
N LEU A 111 3.05 -2.72 -12.51
CA LEU A 111 4.00 -1.88 -13.26
C LEU A 111 3.97 -0.42 -12.80
N GLY A 112 2.81 0.12 -12.44
CA GLY A 112 2.68 1.48 -11.92
C GLY A 112 3.36 1.65 -10.58
N ILE A 113 3.13 0.72 -9.65
CA ILE A 113 3.78 0.75 -8.34
C ILE A 113 5.30 0.60 -8.49
N LEU A 114 5.76 -0.35 -9.32
CA LEU A 114 7.20 -0.49 -9.62
C LEU A 114 7.79 0.78 -10.23
N ALA A 115 7.14 1.35 -11.23
CA ALA A 115 7.61 2.56 -11.90
C ALA A 115 7.68 3.75 -10.93
N ALA A 116 6.71 3.86 -10.01
CA ALA A 116 6.71 4.90 -8.98
C ALA A 116 7.87 4.72 -7.98
N LEU A 117 8.08 3.50 -7.49
CA LEU A 117 9.12 3.20 -6.50
C LEU A 117 10.53 3.26 -7.07
N LEU A 118 10.79 2.67 -8.24
CA LEU A 118 12.11 2.67 -8.90
C LEU A 118 12.55 4.05 -9.40
N ASN A 119 11.62 5.00 -9.44
CA ASN A 119 11.85 6.36 -9.86
C ASN A 119 11.48 7.36 -8.76
N ALA A 120 11.40 6.87 -7.52
CA ALA A 120 11.14 7.68 -6.36
C ALA A 120 12.28 8.68 -6.14
N SER A 121 11.92 9.87 -5.70
CA SER A 121 12.88 10.93 -5.36
C SER A 121 13.33 10.73 -3.92
N GLU A 122 14.62 10.87 -3.68
CA GLU A 122 15.18 10.81 -2.32
C GLU A 122 14.45 11.79 -1.38
N GLY A 123 14.09 11.31 -0.19
CA GLY A 123 13.29 12.04 0.80
C GLY A 123 11.83 12.25 0.39
N GLY A 124 11.34 11.54 -0.63
CA GLY A 124 9.94 11.57 -1.06
C GLY A 124 9.02 10.77 -0.13
N LEU A 125 7.75 11.18 -0.09
CA LEU A 125 6.70 10.50 0.66
C LEU A 125 5.60 10.04 -0.30
N TYR A 126 5.35 8.74 -0.33
CA TYR A 126 4.46 8.10 -1.29
C TYR A 126 3.31 7.42 -0.57
N PHE A 127 2.08 7.78 -0.91
CA PHE A 127 0.87 7.12 -0.45
C PHE A 127 0.36 6.20 -1.54
N PHE A 128 0.10 4.95 -1.21
CA PHE A 128 -0.58 4.01 -2.10
C PHE A 128 -1.90 3.56 -1.47
N GLU A 129 -3.00 3.81 -2.17
CA GLU A 129 -4.31 3.30 -1.75
C GLU A 129 -4.51 1.86 -2.22
N GLU A 130 -5.08 1.03 -1.36
CA GLU A 130 -5.45 -0.36 -1.60
C GLU A 130 -4.38 -1.13 -2.40
N ILE A 131 -3.15 -1.24 -1.87
CA ILE A 131 -2.03 -1.87 -2.61
C ILE A 131 -2.30 -3.31 -3.04
N ASP A 132 -3.26 -3.96 -2.40
CA ASP A 132 -3.69 -5.31 -2.71
C ASP A 132 -4.74 -5.39 -3.83
N ASN A 133 -5.34 -4.27 -4.23
CA ASN A 133 -6.40 -4.24 -5.22
C ASN A 133 -5.89 -4.63 -6.61
N GLY A 134 -6.54 -5.64 -7.21
CA GLY A 134 -6.20 -6.17 -8.53
C GLY A 134 -4.90 -6.98 -8.56
N ILE A 135 -4.20 -7.15 -7.43
CA ILE A 135 -3.01 -7.98 -7.31
C ILE A 135 -3.41 -9.37 -6.82
N HIS A 136 -2.82 -10.40 -7.42
CA HIS A 136 -3.10 -11.78 -7.00
C HIS A 136 -2.61 -12.00 -5.55
N PRO A 137 -3.41 -12.57 -4.63
CA PRO A 137 -3.05 -12.72 -3.21
C PRO A 137 -1.67 -13.35 -2.96
N ASN A 138 -1.34 -14.42 -3.68
CA ASN A 138 -0.03 -15.10 -3.57
C ASN A 138 1.19 -14.26 -4.01
N ARG A 139 0.99 -13.06 -4.56
CA ARG A 139 2.05 -12.15 -5.01
C ARG A 139 2.15 -10.90 -4.11
N LEU A 140 1.22 -10.69 -3.18
CA LEU A 140 1.20 -9.52 -2.30
C LEU A 140 2.44 -9.44 -1.41
N TRP A 141 2.98 -10.58 -0.96
CA TRP A 141 4.20 -10.61 -0.14
C TRP A 141 5.42 -10.05 -0.89
N LEU A 142 5.52 -10.26 -2.21
CA LEU A 142 6.59 -9.71 -3.03
C LEU A 142 6.45 -8.19 -3.21
N LEU A 143 5.22 -7.69 -3.28
CA LEU A 143 4.96 -6.24 -3.33
C LEU A 143 5.39 -5.58 -2.01
N LEU A 144 5.10 -6.24 -0.90
CA LEU A 144 5.53 -5.80 0.42
C LEU A 144 7.06 -5.80 0.54
N ASP A 145 7.72 -6.87 0.12
CA ASP A 145 9.18 -6.97 0.10
C ASP A 145 9.83 -5.87 -0.74
N LEU A 146 9.27 -5.59 -1.93
CA LEU A 146 9.68 -4.46 -2.75
C LEU A 146 9.55 -3.13 -2.00
N ILE A 147 8.42 -2.85 -1.37
CA ILE A 147 8.20 -1.59 -0.64
C ILE A 147 9.20 -1.47 0.53
N GLU A 148 9.40 -2.55 1.29
CA GLU A 148 10.35 -2.57 2.41
C GLU A 148 11.80 -2.38 1.93
N GLN A 149 12.18 -3.00 0.81
CA GLN A 149 13.50 -2.81 0.22
C GLN A 149 13.69 -1.35 -0.23
N GLN A 150 12.72 -0.78 -0.96
CA GLN A 150 12.83 0.58 -1.48
C GLN A 150 12.81 1.64 -0.38
N THR A 151 12.06 1.43 0.70
CA THR A 151 12.06 2.35 1.87
C THR A 151 13.37 2.26 2.66
N THR A 152 13.96 1.07 2.78
CA THR A 152 15.24 0.87 3.48
C THR A 152 16.44 1.40 2.71
N GLU A 153 16.49 1.17 1.39
CA GLU A 153 17.63 1.54 0.54
C GLU A 153 17.51 2.96 -0.03
N GLY A 154 16.30 3.39 -0.39
CA GLY A 154 16.05 4.58 -1.20
C GLY A 154 15.89 5.89 -0.42
N ASN A 155 15.92 5.84 0.92
CA ASN A 155 15.64 6.99 1.78
C ASN A 155 14.30 7.66 1.41
N ILE A 156 13.26 6.85 1.21
CA ILE A 156 11.88 7.28 0.93
C ILE A 156 10.95 6.76 2.02
N GLN A 157 9.83 7.46 2.21
CA GLN A 157 8.76 7.01 3.08
C GLN A 157 7.58 6.54 2.23
N VAL A 158 7.03 5.36 2.57
CA VAL A 158 5.84 4.82 1.93
C VAL A 158 4.76 4.64 2.99
N VAL A 159 3.55 5.13 2.70
CA VAL A 159 2.34 4.88 3.47
C VAL A 159 1.38 4.15 2.56
N THR A 160 0.73 3.13 3.07
CA THR A 160 -0.18 2.31 2.27
C THR A 160 -1.43 1.97 3.04
N THR A 161 -2.56 1.86 2.34
CA THR A 161 -3.77 1.23 2.85
C THR A 161 -3.91 -0.17 2.26
N THR A 162 -4.52 -1.08 3.02
CA THR A 162 -4.79 -2.43 2.54
C THR A 162 -5.99 -3.03 3.26
N HIS A 163 -6.77 -3.82 2.53
CA HIS A 163 -7.82 -4.66 3.10
C HIS A 163 -7.34 -6.10 3.31
N SER A 164 -6.12 -6.43 2.90
CA SER A 164 -5.58 -7.78 2.97
C SER A 164 -5.01 -8.07 4.36
N PRO A 165 -5.71 -8.86 5.18
CA PRO A 165 -5.17 -9.24 6.47
C PRO A 165 -3.91 -10.10 6.36
N ALA A 166 -3.70 -10.77 5.21
CA ALA A 166 -2.53 -11.61 4.97
C ALA A 166 -1.21 -10.82 5.02
N LEU A 167 -1.23 -9.54 4.63
CA LEU A 167 -0.04 -8.67 4.71
C LEU A 167 0.46 -8.50 6.15
N LEU A 168 -0.43 -8.51 7.15
CA LEU A 168 -0.05 -8.42 8.57
C LEU A 168 0.81 -9.61 9.01
N ALA A 169 0.62 -10.78 8.40
CA ALA A 169 1.42 -11.96 8.70
C ALA A 169 2.79 -11.94 8.02
N TRP A 170 2.94 -11.19 6.92
CA TRP A 170 4.14 -11.22 6.07
C TRP A 170 5.07 -10.02 6.26
N MET A 171 4.55 -8.88 6.72
CA MET A 171 5.34 -7.67 6.95
C MET A 171 6.46 -7.90 7.95
N SER A 172 7.53 -7.10 7.87
CA SER A 172 8.59 -7.06 8.87
C SER A 172 8.08 -6.58 10.24
N ASP A 173 8.87 -6.80 11.28
CA ASP A 173 8.54 -6.29 12.62
C ASP A 173 8.49 -4.76 12.66
N THR A 174 9.39 -4.10 11.92
CA THR A 174 9.37 -2.64 11.78
C THR A 174 8.09 -2.16 11.12
N ALA A 175 7.67 -2.77 10.01
CA ALA A 175 6.43 -2.41 9.34
C ALA A 175 5.20 -2.71 10.22
N PHE A 176 5.23 -3.83 10.96
CA PHE A 176 4.18 -4.18 11.92
C PHE A 176 4.04 -3.15 13.04
N GLU A 177 5.15 -2.71 13.63
CA GLU A 177 5.14 -1.67 14.67
C GLU A 177 4.61 -0.32 14.17
N ASN A 178 4.79 -0.03 12.89
CA ASN A 178 4.30 1.19 12.24
C ASN A 178 2.93 1.02 11.55
N THR A 179 2.25 -0.11 11.78
CA THR A 179 0.92 -0.36 11.21
C THR A 179 -0.17 0.11 12.17
N SER A 180 -1.19 0.76 11.60
CA SER A 180 -2.41 1.14 12.32
C SER A 180 -3.63 0.50 11.69
N VAL A 181 -4.62 0.22 12.52
CA VAL A 181 -5.91 -0.30 12.12
C VAL A 181 -6.89 0.86 12.12
N VAL A 182 -7.62 1.00 11.02
CA VAL A 182 -8.73 1.95 10.91
C VAL A 182 -10.03 1.16 10.95
N TYR A 183 -10.91 1.49 11.87
CA TYR A 183 -12.21 0.85 12.02
C TYR A 183 -13.27 1.88 12.40
N ARG A 184 -14.53 1.51 12.20
CA ARG A 184 -15.67 2.29 12.68
C ARG A 184 -16.49 1.39 13.58
N ASP A 185 -16.67 1.82 14.82
CA ASP A 185 -17.54 1.11 15.74
C ASP A 185 -19.02 1.38 15.38
N GLN A 186 -19.89 0.42 15.63
CA GLN A 186 -21.31 0.50 15.28
C GLN A 186 -22.10 1.53 16.11
N TYR A 187 -21.57 1.94 17.27
CA TYR A 187 -22.18 2.90 18.18
C TYR A 187 -21.68 4.33 17.96
N TRP A 188 -20.50 4.50 17.36
CA TRP A 188 -19.88 5.80 17.14
C TRP A 188 -19.94 6.24 15.67
N ALA A 189 -20.15 7.53 15.44
CA ALA A 189 -20.21 8.07 14.09
C ALA A 189 -18.82 8.17 13.43
N ASP A 190 -17.78 8.23 14.24
CA ASP A 190 -16.41 8.52 13.80
C ASP A 190 -15.59 7.26 13.52
N SER A 191 -14.62 7.38 12.63
CA SER A 191 -13.59 6.37 12.42
C SER A 191 -12.49 6.50 13.48
N VAL A 192 -12.05 5.38 14.02
CA VAL A 192 -10.99 5.29 15.02
C VAL A 192 -9.75 4.68 14.37
N ILE A 193 -8.59 5.27 14.65
CA ILE A 193 -7.28 4.77 14.21
C ILE A 193 -6.50 4.34 15.45
N ARG A 194 -6.03 3.08 15.49
CA ARG A 194 -5.21 2.56 16.59
C ARG A 194 -3.97 1.84 16.07
N PRO A 195 -2.78 2.07 16.65
CA PRO A 195 -1.60 1.25 16.35
C PRO A 195 -1.86 -0.23 16.64
N ILE A 196 -1.49 -1.10 15.70
CA ILE A 196 -1.72 -2.55 15.86
C ILE A 196 -0.92 -3.13 17.02
N ALA A 197 0.24 -2.53 17.34
CA ALA A 197 1.08 -2.91 18.46
C ALA A 197 0.42 -2.69 19.83
N GLY A 198 -0.59 -1.80 19.91
CA GLY A 198 -1.35 -1.55 21.13
C GLY A 198 -2.49 -2.53 21.37
N LEU A 199 -2.77 -3.44 20.43
CA LEU A 199 -3.86 -4.39 20.54
C LEU A 199 -3.38 -5.68 21.20
N TYR A 200 -4.16 -6.16 22.16
CA TYR A 200 -3.81 -7.28 23.02
C TYR A 200 -3.46 -8.55 22.24
N ASN A 201 -2.35 -9.20 22.61
CA ASN A 201 -1.84 -10.47 22.07
C ASN A 201 -1.54 -10.52 20.56
N LEU A 202 -1.60 -9.41 19.81
CA LEU A 202 -1.41 -9.47 18.36
C LEU A 202 -0.01 -9.89 17.92
N ARG A 203 1.03 -9.49 18.66
CA ARG A 203 2.41 -9.92 18.39
C ARG A 203 2.57 -11.43 18.59
N GLU A 204 2.09 -11.96 19.72
CA GLU A 204 2.12 -13.39 20.03
C GLU A 204 1.29 -14.21 19.02
N LEU A 205 0.16 -13.68 18.57
CA LEU A 205 -0.70 -14.31 17.56
C LEU A 205 -0.07 -14.35 16.18
N ARG A 206 0.69 -13.31 15.81
CA ARG A 206 1.49 -13.29 14.57
C ARG A 206 2.57 -14.37 14.60
N GLU A 207 3.32 -14.46 15.70
CA GLU A 207 4.40 -15.44 15.87
C GLU A 207 3.89 -16.90 15.91
N SER A 208 2.72 -17.13 16.50
CA SER A 208 2.14 -18.47 16.67
C SER A 208 1.37 -19.00 15.45
N LYS A 209 1.37 -18.29 14.30
CA LYS A 209 0.48 -18.55 13.14
C LYS A 209 -1.02 -18.51 13.47
N GLY A 210 -1.39 -18.05 14.65
CA GLY A 210 -2.80 -17.88 15.06
C GLY A 210 -3.48 -16.75 14.30
N LEU A 211 -2.72 -15.75 13.84
CA LEU A 211 -3.22 -14.59 13.13
C LEU A 211 -3.99 -14.99 11.85
N GLU A 212 -3.44 -15.86 11.00
CA GLU A 212 -4.11 -16.32 9.77
C GLU A 212 -5.51 -16.91 10.03
N ARG A 213 -5.66 -17.65 11.13
CA ARG A 213 -6.92 -18.28 11.55
C ARG A 213 -7.94 -17.28 12.11
N LEU A 214 -7.45 -16.20 12.72
CA LEU A 214 -8.27 -15.11 13.24
C LEU A 214 -8.73 -14.18 12.11
N LEU A 215 -7.86 -13.94 11.14
CA LEU A 215 -8.14 -13.15 9.95
C LEU A 215 -9.24 -13.80 9.08
N THR A 216 -9.26 -15.14 9.01
CA THR A 216 -10.33 -15.89 8.32
C THR A 216 -11.64 -15.97 9.11
N SER A 217 -11.63 -15.70 10.43
CA SER A 217 -12.82 -15.82 11.28
C SER A 217 -13.52 -14.48 11.57
N GLY A 218 -13.14 -13.38 10.91
CA GLY A 218 -13.67 -12.03 11.22
C GLY A 218 -13.26 -11.53 12.61
N TRP A 219 -12.22 -12.12 13.21
CA TRP A 219 -11.83 -11.81 14.58
C TRP A 219 -11.34 -10.36 14.73
N PHE A 220 -10.87 -9.72 13.66
CA PHE A 220 -10.44 -8.32 13.74
C PHE A 220 -11.56 -7.42 14.31
N GLU A 221 -12.78 -7.59 13.81
CA GLU A 221 -13.97 -6.85 14.28
C GLU A 221 -14.31 -7.18 15.75
N THR A 222 -13.94 -8.37 16.20
CA THR A 222 -14.18 -8.87 17.56
C THR A 222 -13.09 -8.40 18.54
N ALA A 223 -11.82 -8.46 18.14
CA ALA A 223 -10.67 -8.04 18.92
C ALA A 223 -10.69 -6.53 19.23
N MET A 224 -11.12 -5.72 18.25
CA MET A 224 -11.28 -4.28 18.44
C MET A 224 -12.33 -3.97 19.51
N LYS A 225 -13.44 -4.72 19.55
CA LYS A 225 -14.50 -4.59 20.58
C LYS A 225 -14.01 -4.94 21.98
N PHE A 226 -13.12 -5.91 22.12
CA PHE A 226 -12.61 -6.34 23.44
C PHE A 226 -11.45 -5.49 23.96
N SER A 227 -10.73 -4.78 23.08
CA SER A 227 -9.69 -3.81 23.50
C SER A 227 -10.25 -2.57 24.20
N GLU A 228 -11.57 -2.35 24.16
CA GLU A 228 -12.26 -1.25 24.84
C GLU A 228 -12.74 -1.63 26.27
N GLY A 229 -12.66 -2.92 26.64
CA GLY A 229 -13.18 -3.40 27.93
C GLY A 229 -12.27 -3.23 29.15
N ASP A 230 -10.99 -2.87 28.95
CA ASP A 230 -9.99 -2.79 30.03
C ASP A 230 -9.60 -1.34 30.41
N SER A 231 -10.18 -0.32 29.79
CA SER A 231 -9.88 1.09 30.13
C SER A 231 -10.99 1.86 30.85
N ASP A 232 -12.19 1.28 31.01
CA ASP A 232 -13.35 1.97 31.61
C ASP A 232 -13.79 1.42 32.99
N SER A 233 -12.94 0.66 33.68
CA SER A 233 -13.27 0.14 35.03
C SER A 233 -12.97 1.10 36.20
N ASP A 234 -12.54 2.34 35.94
CA ASP A 234 -12.15 3.32 36.98
C ASP A 234 -13.06 4.57 37.05
N HIS A 235 -14.34 4.44 36.69
CA HIS A 235 -15.36 5.38 37.16
C HIS A 235 -16.31 4.70 38.15
N LEU A 236 -15.85 4.76 39.40
CA LEU A 236 -16.67 4.73 40.62
C LEU A 236 -17.86 5.68 40.47
N ASP A 237 -19.07 5.15 40.58
CA ASP A 237 -20.18 5.88 41.22
C ASP A 237 -20.53 5.10 42.49
N ASP A 238 -19.86 5.51 43.57
CA ASP A 238 -20.41 5.47 44.92
C ASP A 238 -21.58 6.46 44.93
N ASP A 239 -22.81 5.94 44.96
CA ASP A 239 -23.98 6.68 45.45
C ASP A 239 -24.84 5.70 46.29
N GLU A 240 -24.37 5.46 47.52
CA GLU A 240 -25.27 5.29 48.65
C GLU A 240 -25.91 6.64 48.96
N ASP A 241 -27.23 6.77 48.78
CA ASP A 241 -28.14 7.35 49.78
C ASP A 241 -29.61 7.25 49.33
N ASP A 242 -30.27 6.22 49.88
CA ASP A 242 -31.45 6.31 50.75
C ASP A 242 -32.53 7.37 50.43
N TRP A 243 -33.69 6.91 49.95
CA TRP A 243 -35.00 7.41 50.40
C TRP A 243 -36.00 6.25 50.55
N GLU A 244 -36.25 5.95 51.82
CA GLU A 244 -37.33 5.12 52.35
C GLU A 244 -38.75 5.54 51.92
N GLN A 245 -39.60 4.51 51.81
CA GLN A 245 -41.03 4.42 52.18
C GLN A 245 -42.11 5.13 51.33
N GLY A 246 -43.10 4.33 50.87
CA GLY A 246 -44.50 4.77 50.88
C GLY A 246 -45.49 4.20 49.83
N VAL A 247 -46.08 3.05 50.14
CA VAL A 247 -47.55 2.77 50.09
C VAL A 247 -48.32 2.81 48.74
N LEU A 248 -48.82 1.61 48.37
CA LEU A 248 -50.14 1.22 47.82
C LEU A 248 -50.83 2.08 46.72
N GLU A 249 -51.07 1.47 45.56
CA GLU A 249 -52.38 0.92 45.13
C GLU A 249 -52.19 -0.12 44.02
#